data_AF-A0A3S3RM84-F1
#
_entry.id   AF-A0A3S3RM84-F1
#
_cell.length_a   1.000
_cell.length_b   1.000
_cell.length_c   1.000
_cell.angle_alpha   90.00
_cell.angle_beta   90.00
_cell.angle_gamma   90.00
#
_symmetry.space_group_name_H-M   'P 1'
#
loop_
_entity.id
_entity.type
_entity.pdbx_description
1 polymer ?
#
loop_
_entity_poly.entity_id
_entity_poly.type
_entity_poly.pdbx_seq_one_letter_code
_entity_poly.pdbx_strand_id
1 'polypeptide(L)'
;MKFISPLLFFIGMIGVVTLGNNLYADLMLVFYGDHDIYWTHKDMLLPLEKTGNSFTVYVGEKPLQDHLNGKTFFAADGELVPYPVLAKDVTVRLNNWPSVKAEVLTRTTFTGFAFGVTLMLMIGGLVRTCLACLQQKKKAGNHPRA
;
A
#
# COMPACT_ATOMS: atom_id res chain seq x y z
N MET A 1 -35.34 -23.48 -0.81
CA MET A 1 -33.86 -23.50 -0.67
C MET A 1 -33.07 -23.55 -1.99
N LYS A 2 -33.65 -23.90 -3.16
CA LYS A 2 -32.92 -24.03 -4.44
C LYS A 2 -32.26 -22.74 -4.99
N PHE A 3 -32.76 -21.56 -4.60
CA PHE A 3 -32.26 -20.27 -5.10
C PHE A 3 -31.04 -19.70 -4.35
N ILE A 4 -30.69 -20.26 -3.19
CA ILE A 4 -29.62 -19.71 -2.34
C ILE A 4 -28.23 -19.98 -2.94
N SER A 5 -28.01 -21.16 -3.54
CA SER A 5 -26.72 -21.55 -4.13
C SER A 5 -26.27 -20.67 -5.30
N PRO A 6 -27.09 -20.38 -6.32
CA PRO A 6 -26.68 -19.47 -7.41
C PRO A 6 -26.49 -18.03 -6.91
N LEU A 7 -27.28 -17.58 -5.93
CA LEU A 7 -27.14 -16.25 -5.35
C LEU A 7 -25.79 -16.07 -4.64
N LEU A 8 -25.34 -17.06 -3.86
CA LEU A 8 -24.01 -17.04 -3.23
C LEU A 8 -22.87 -16.97 -4.25
N PHE A 9 -23.02 -17.66 -5.39
CA PHE A 9 -22.04 -17.60 -6.48
C PHE A 9 -21.92 -16.18 -7.06
N PHE A 10 -23.04 -15.52 -7.39
CA PHE A 10 -23.00 -14.17 -7.95
C PHE A 10 -22.48 -13.12 -6.96
N ILE A 11 -22.85 -13.22 -5.68
CA ILE A 11 -22.29 -12.35 -4.62
C ILE A 11 -20.77 -12.54 -4.53
N GLY A 12 -20.32 -13.79 -4.52
CA GLY A 12 -18.90 -14.11 -4.51
C GLY A 12 -18.17 -13.56 -5.74
N MET A 13 -18.75 -13.72 -6.93
CA MET A 13 -18.17 -13.22 -8.19
C MET A 13 -18.00 -11.70 -8.21
N ILE A 14 -19.04 -10.96 -7.82
CA ILE A 14 -18.97 -9.48 -7.73
C ILE A 14 -17.90 -9.07 -6.72
N GLY A 15 -17.85 -9.74 -5.57
CA GLY A 15 -16.85 -9.51 -4.54
C GLY A 15 -15.42 -9.77 -5.03
N VAL A 16 -15.18 -10.89 -5.72
CA VAL A 16 -13.86 -11.23 -6.28
C VAL A 16 -13.41 -10.19 -7.30
N VAL A 17 -14.29 -9.76 -8.21
CA VAL A 17 -13.93 -8.77 -9.23
C VAL A 17 -13.61 -7.40 -8.60
N THR A 18 -14.45 -6.94 -7.67
CA THR A 18 -14.29 -5.62 -7.04
C THR A 18 -13.12 -5.59 -6.05
N LEU A 19 -13.10 -6.50 -5.08
CA LEU A 19 -12.05 -6.56 -4.06
C LEU A 19 -10.74 -7.04 -4.65
N GLY A 20 -10.76 -7.96 -5.61
CA GLY A 20 -9.56 -8.45 -6.29
C GLY A 20 -8.86 -7.35 -7.08
N ASN A 21 -9.61 -6.50 -7.81
CA ASN A 21 -9.03 -5.38 -8.54
C ASN A 21 -8.38 -4.35 -7.59
N ASN A 22 -9.04 -4.01 -6.49
CA ASN A 22 -8.48 -3.11 -5.48
C ASN A 22 -7.23 -3.70 -4.81
N LEU A 23 -7.30 -4.97 -4.40
CA LEU A 23 -6.19 -5.68 -3.79
C LEU A 23 -4.98 -5.73 -4.73
N TYR A 24 -5.22 -6.01 -6.01
CA TYR A 24 -4.18 -6.05 -7.04
C TYR A 24 -3.54 -4.67 -7.24
N ALA A 25 -4.34 -3.61 -7.35
CA ALA A 25 -3.84 -2.24 -7.51
C ALA A 25 -2.96 -1.81 -6.32
N ASP A 26 -3.41 -2.12 -5.09
CA ASP A 26 -2.66 -1.79 -3.87
C ASP A 26 -1.34 -2.54 -3.78
N LEU A 27 -1.33 -3.83 -4.12
CA LEU A 27 -0.10 -4.63 -4.15
C LEU A 27 0.87 -4.12 -5.23
N MET A 28 0.36 -3.79 -6.42
CA MET A 28 1.19 -3.26 -7.50
C MET A 28 1.81 -1.92 -7.12
N LEU A 29 1.06 -1.04 -6.46
CA LEU A 29 1.59 0.22 -5.94
C LEU A 29 2.72 -0.02 -4.93
N VAL A 30 2.55 -0.95 -4.00
CA VAL A 30 3.52 -1.22 -2.92
C VAL A 30 4.82 -1.88 -3.42
N PHE A 31 4.74 -2.73 -4.43
CA PHE A 31 5.90 -3.51 -4.91
C PHE A 31 6.56 -2.94 -6.16
N TYR A 32 5.80 -2.24 -7.01
CA TYR A 32 6.26 -1.77 -8.31
C TYR A 32 6.00 -0.27 -8.55
N GLY A 33 5.42 0.44 -7.58
CA GLY A 33 5.20 1.88 -7.67
C GLY A 33 6.51 2.66 -7.67
N ASP A 34 6.47 3.87 -8.22
CA ASP A 34 7.53 4.84 -8.01
C ASP A 34 7.44 5.38 -6.59
N HIS A 35 8.47 5.16 -5.78
CA HIS A 35 8.51 5.54 -4.37
C HIS A 35 9.14 6.93 -4.16
N ASP A 36 9.74 7.51 -5.19
CA ASP A 36 10.41 8.81 -5.12
C ASP A 36 9.45 9.98 -5.29
N ILE A 37 8.15 9.73 -5.46
CA ILE A 37 7.13 10.79 -5.54
C ILE A 37 6.59 11.22 -4.17
N TYR A 38 6.90 10.49 -3.09
CA TYR A 38 6.29 10.67 -1.77
C TYR A 38 7.02 11.67 -0.85
N TRP A 39 7.72 12.66 -1.43
CA TRP A 39 8.37 13.71 -0.67
C TRP A 39 7.36 14.65 -0.01
N THR A 40 7.65 15.10 1.22
CA THR A 40 6.87 16.15 1.89
C THR A 40 6.71 17.40 1.02
N HIS A 41 5.57 18.09 1.15
CA HIS A 41 5.31 19.32 0.41
C HIS A 41 6.41 20.37 0.66
N LYS A 42 6.67 21.25 -0.30
CA LYS A 42 7.73 22.28 -0.17
C LYS A 42 7.49 23.25 0.99
N ASP A 43 6.25 23.38 1.45
CA ASP A 43 5.90 24.21 2.61
C ASP A 43 6.03 23.48 3.94
N MET A 44 6.25 22.16 3.92
CA MET A 44 6.48 21.31 5.09
C MET A 44 7.97 20.97 5.24
N LEU A 45 8.82 21.97 5.04
CA LEU A 45 10.24 21.85 5.28
C LEU A 45 10.50 21.69 6.78
N LEU A 46 11.24 20.64 7.13
CA LEU A 46 11.60 20.38 8.52
C LEU A 46 12.98 20.95 8.81
N PRO A 47 13.15 21.64 9.95
CA PRO A 47 14.46 22.05 10.39
C PRO A 47 15.24 20.82 10.86
N LEU A 48 16.56 20.85 10.70
CA LEU A 48 17.44 19.69 10.89
C LEU A 48 17.38 19.10 12.31
N GLU A 49 17.01 19.88 13.33
CA GLU A 49 16.85 19.39 14.71
C GLU A 49 15.66 18.43 14.84
N LYS A 50 14.66 18.53 13.96
CA LYS A 50 13.46 17.67 13.99
C LYS A 50 13.63 16.37 13.21
N THR A 51 14.74 16.16 12.49
CA THR A 51 14.94 14.97 11.66
C THR A 51 15.66 13.82 12.37
N GLY A 52 16.16 14.01 13.59
CA GLY A 52 17.01 13.04 14.30
C GLY A 52 16.37 11.66 14.55
N ASN A 53 15.04 11.56 14.56
CA ASN A 53 14.33 10.28 14.66
C ASN A 53 14.27 9.51 13.33
N SER A 54 14.55 10.16 12.20
CA SER A 54 14.49 9.58 10.86
C SER A 54 15.87 9.30 10.30
N PHE A 55 16.79 10.28 10.41
CA PHE A 55 18.17 10.13 9.96
C PHE A 55 19.08 11.15 10.66
N THR A 56 20.38 10.86 10.65
CA THR A 56 21.43 11.78 11.08
C THR A 56 22.48 11.90 9.98
N VAL A 57 22.84 13.13 9.63
CA VAL A 57 23.91 13.40 8.65
C VAL A 57 25.19 13.71 9.41
N TYR A 58 26.28 13.07 9.00
CA TYR A 58 27.61 13.29 9.55
C TYR A 58 28.51 13.93 8.49
N VAL A 59 29.37 14.84 8.94
CA VAL A 59 30.46 15.39 8.13
C VAL A 59 31.76 15.09 8.88
N GLY A 60 32.59 14.23 8.31
CA GLY A 60 33.69 13.62 9.07
C GLY A 60 33.14 12.77 10.24
N GLU A 61 33.63 13.01 11.46
CA GLU A 61 33.24 12.25 12.66
C GLU A 61 32.16 12.94 13.51
N LYS A 62 31.63 14.09 13.07
CA LYS A 62 30.64 14.85 13.84
C LYS A 62 29.31 15.00 13.10
N PRO A 63 28.17 15.02 13.83
CA PRO A 63 26.88 15.37 13.25
C PRO A 63 26.91 16.74 12.57
N LEU A 64 26.19 16.89 11.47
CA LEU A 64 26.04 18.17 10.77
C LEU A 64 25.46 19.25 11.70
N GLN A 65 24.56 18.87 12.60
CA GLN A 65 24.00 19.78 13.62
C GLN A 65 25.09 20.40 14.50
N ASP A 66 26.10 19.62 14.90
CA ASP A 66 27.20 20.11 15.72
C ASP A 66 28.09 21.07 14.93
N HIS A 67 28.30 20.79 13.64
CA HIS A 67 29.05 21.68 12.76
C HIS A 67 28.36 23.03 12.55
N LEU A 68 27.04 23.02 12.37
CA LEU A 68 26.21 24.22 12.20
C LEU A 68 26.15 25.05 13.49
N ASN A 69 25.95 24.40 14.64
CA ASN A 69 25.94 25.07 15.94
C ASN A 69 27.31 25.65 16.31
N GLY A 70 28.38 24.92 16.00
CA GLY A 70 29.76 25.35 16.22
C GLY A 70 30.27 26.40 15.22
N LYS A 71 29.46 26.81 14.22
CA LYS A 71 29.87 27.69 13.11
C LYS A 71 31.14 27.23 12.39
N THR A 72 31.30 25.91 12.26
CA THR A 72 32.45 25.29 11.58
C THR A 72 32.11 24.86 10.16
N PHE A 73 30.85 25.04 9.74
CA PHE A 73 30.37 24.75 8.39
C PHE A 73 30.23 26.05 7.60
N PHE A 74 30.93 26.14 6.47
CA PHE A 74 30.94 27.32 5.61
C PHE A 74 30.52 26.94 4.20
N ALA A 75 29.76 27.81 3.56
CA ALA A 75 29.46 27.76 2.14
C ALA A 75 30.15 28.94 1.46
N ALA A 76 30.43 28.80 0.17
CA ALA A 76 30.90 29.89 -0.67
C ALA A 76 29.76 30.29 -1.60
N ASP A 77 29.53 31.60 -1.74
CA ASP A 77 28.61 32.11 -2.75
C ASP A 77 29.24 32.06 -4.16
N GLY A 78 28.51 32.56 -5.16
CA GLY A 78 29.00 32.61 -6.55
C GLY A 78 30.25 33.47 -6.75
N GLU A 79 30.61 34.31 -5.77
CA GLU A 79 31.80 35.17 -5.77
C GLU A 79 32.95 34.58 -4.93
N LEU A 80 32.81 33.32 -4.48
CA LEU A 80 33.76 32.60 -3.63
C LEU A 80 33.96 33.24 -2.24
N VAL A 81 33.01 34.07 -1.77
CA VAL A 81 33.07 34.64 -0.43
C VAL A 81 32.52 33.62 0.57
N PRO A 82 33.32 33.16 1.55
CA PRO A 82 32.86 32.19 2.53
C PRO A 82 31.92 32.84 3.55
N TYR A 83 30.78 32.22 3.80
CA TYR A 83 29.85 32.60 4.85
C TYR A 83 29.47 31.39 5.71
N PRO A 84 29.26 31.58 7.04
CA PRO A 84 28.87 30.49 7.92
C PRO A 84 27.43 30.05 7.60
N VAL A 85 27.22 28.75 7.45
CA VAL A 85 25.87 28.19 7.29
C VAL A 85 25.26 28.00 8.68
N LEU A 86 24.07 28.55 8.91
CA LEU A 86 23.36 28.39 10.18
C LEU A 86 22.35 27.26 10.08
N ALA A 87 21.98 26.66 11.21
CA ALA A 87 21.01 25.57 11.25
C ALA A 87 19.65 25.94 10.62
N LYS A 88 19.22 27.20 10.81
CA LYS A 88 18.00 27.76 10.18
C LYS A 88 18.05 27.83 8.65
N ASP A 89 19.25 27.82 8.07
CA ASP A 89 19.45 27.90 6.61
C ASP A 89 19.41 26.49 5.98
N VAL A 90 19.42 25.43 6.80
CA VAL A 90 19.36 24.04 6.37
C VAL A 90 17.98 23.46 6.68
N THR A 91 17.19 23.28 5.63
CA THR A 91 15.88 22.63 5.71
C THR A 91 15.89 21.32 4.93
N VAL A 92 15.16 20.32 5.42
CA VAL A 92 15.11 19.00 4.80
C VAL A 92 13.68 18.62 4.44
N ARG A 93 13.53 17.93 3.30
CA ARG A 93 12.30 17.22 2.92
C ARG A 93 12.48 15.74 3.23
N LEU A 94 11.46 15.13 3.80
CA LEU A 94 11.47 13.70 4.11
C LEU A 94 10.65 12.95 3.06
N ASN A 95 11.07 11.73 2.74
CA ASN A 95 10.26 10.82 1.95
C ASN A 95 9.31 10.06 2.89
N ASN A 96 8.01 10.24 2.70
CA ASN A 96 6.95 9.66 3.51
C ASN A 96 6.51 8.26 3.02
N TRP A 97 7.18 7.70 2.01
CA TRP A 97 6.87 6.39 1.46
C TRP A 97 6.71 5.29 2.53
N PRO A 98 7.57 5.16 3.56
CA PRO A 98 7.40 4.13 4.57
C PRO A 98 6.04 4.19 5.30
N SER A 99 5.54 5.40 5.57
CA SER A 99 4.24 5.61 6.21
C SER A 99 3.09 5.26 5.26
N VAL A 100 3.16 5.71 4.01
CA VAL A 100 2.17 5.39 2.97
C VAL A 100 2.13 3.87 2.72
N LYS A 101 3.30 3.24 2.62
CA LYS A 101 3.42 1.79 2.46
C LYS A 101 2.75 1.04 3.61
N ALA A 102 2.98 1.45 4.85
CA ALA A 102 2.35 0.82 6.01
C ALA A 102 0.81 0.94 5.99
N GLU A 103 0.30 2.11 5.59
CA GLU A 103 -1.14 2.35 5.44
C GLU A 103 -1.74 1.46 4.35
N VAL A 104 -1.14 1.44 3.15
CA VAL A 104 -1.60 0.61 2.02
C VAL A 104 -1.53 -0.88 2.37
N LEU A 105 -0.48 -1.33 3.06
CA LEU A 105 -0.34 -2.73 3.48
C LEU A 105 -1.39 -3.13 4.52
N THR A 106 -1.72 -2.21 5.43
CA THR A 106 -2.81 -2.42 6.41
C THR A 106 -4.15 -2.54 5.69
N ARG A 107 -4.45 -1.65 4.74
CA ARG A 107 -5.65 -1.73 3.90
C ARG A 107 -5.70 -3.04 3.12
N THR A 108 -4.59 -3.42 2.49
CA THR A 108 -4.41 -4.67 1.72
C THR A 108 -4.71 -5.90 2.58
N THR A 109 -4.36 -5.87 3.87
CA THR A 109 -4.66 -6.96 4.80
C THR A 109 -6.17 -7.14 5.00
N PHE A 110 -6.91 -6.05 5.20
CA PHE A 110 -8.36 -6.08 5.33
C PHE A 110 -9.07 -6.45 4.01
N THR A 111 -8.66 -5.85 2.89
CA THR A 111 -9.23 -6.18 1.58
C THR A 111 -8.89 -7.60 1.16
N GLY A 112 -7.72 -8.12 1.53
CA GLY A 112 -7.31 -9.50 1.30
C GLY A 112 -8.17 -10.50 2.07
N PHE A 113 -8.48 -10.19 3.33
CA PHE A 113 -9.42 -10.98 4.13
C PHE A 113 -10.83 -11.00 3.49
N ALA A 114 -11.37 -9.83 3.15
CA ALA A 114 -12.68 -9.72 2.50
C ALA A 114 -12.70 -10.43 1.13
N PHE A 115 -11.63 -10.31 0.35
CA PHE A 115 -11.44 -11.03 -0.90
C PHE A 115 -11.51 -12.55 -0.68
N GLY A 116 -10.80 -13.07 0.32
CA GLY A 116 -10.86 -14.50 0.69
C GLY A 116 -12.28 -14.99 1.01
N VAL A 117 -13.06 -14.19 1.75
CA VAL A 117 -14.48 -14.52 2.04
C VAL A 117 -15.30 -14.58 0.75
N THR A 118 -15.19 -13.58 -0.12
CA THR A 118 -15.95 -13.54 -1.38
C THR A 118 -15.54 -14.66 -2.34
N LEU A 119 -14.25 -15.02 -2.37
CA LEU A 119 -13.73 -16.15 -3.12
C LEU A 119 -14.31 -17.49 -2.61
N MET A 120 -14.38 -17.68 -1.29
CA MET A 120 -15.02 -18.84 -0.67
C MET A 120 -16.51 -18.92 -1.03
N LEU A 121 -17.23 -17.79 -1.01
CA LEU A 121 -18.65 -17.74 -1.40
C LEU A 121 -18.84 -18.11 -2.88
N MET A 122 -17.95 -17.63 -3.75
CA MET A 122 -17.96 -17.94 -5.18
C MET A 122 -17.74 -19.44 -5.41
N ILE A 123 -16.66 -20.01 -4.85
CA ILE A 123 -16.32 -21.43 -5.01
C ILE A 123 -17.42 -22.32 -4.40
N GLY A 124 -17.87 -22.02 -3.18
CA GLY A 124 -18.91 -22.78 -2.50
C GLY A 124 -20.25 -22.72 -3.24
N GLY A 125 -20.63 -21.55 -3.77
CA GLY A 125 -21.79 -21.36 -4.62
C GLY A 125 -21.70 -22.19 -5.90
N LEU A 126 -20.55 -22.14 -6.60
CA LEU A 126 -20.31 -22.88 -7.83
C LEU A 126 -20.42 -24.40 -7.61
N VAL A 127 -19.71 -24.94 -6.61
CA VAL A 127 -19.70 -26.37 -6.29
C VAL A 127 -21.11 -26.88 -5.99
N ARG A 128 -21.88 -26.16 -5.16
CA ARG A 128 -23.27 -26.55 -4.83
C ARG A 128 -24.17 -26.53 -6.06
N THR A 129 -24.01 -25.54 -6.94
CA THR A 129 -24.83 -25.40 -8.15
C THR A 129 -24.52 -26.51 -9.16
N CYS A 130 -23.23 -26.84 -9.34
CA CYS A 130 -22.79 -27.98 -10.17
C CYS A 130 -23.31 -29.32 -9.64
N LEU A 131 -23.18 -29.58 -8.34
CA LEU A 131 -23.69 -30.81 -7.71
C LEU A 131 -25.21 -30.95 -7.86
N ALA A 132 -25.97 -29.87 -7.67
CA ALA A 132 -27.42 -29.87 -7.85
C ALA A 132 -27.83 -30.17 -9.30
N CYS A 133 -27.11 -29.62 -10.28
CA CYS A 133 -27.35 -29.88 -11.70
C CYS A 133 -27.08 -31.35 -12.06
N LEU A 134 -25.97 -31.92 -11.59
CA LEU A 134 -25.62 -33.33 -11.81
C LEU A 134 -26.67 -34.29 -11.22
N GLN A 135 -27.17 -33.98 -10.01
CA GLN A 135 -28.25 -34.78 -9.39
C GLN A 135 -29.56 -34.70 -10.17
N GLN A 136 -29.93 -33.52 -10.71
CA GLN A 136 -31.11 -33.40 -11.58
C GLN A 136 -30.94 -34.19 -12.87
N LYS A 137 -29.78 -34.14 -13.52
CA LYS A 137 -29.49 -34.90 -14.73
C LYS A 137 -29.60 -36.41 -14.50
N LYS A 138 -29.11 -36.90 -13.35
CA LYS A 138 -29.22 -38.30 -12.95
C LYS A 138 -30.67 -38.73 -12.68
N LYS A 139 -31.52 -37.85 -12.12
CA LYS A 139 -32.95 -38.12 -11.93
C LYS A 139 -33.74 -38.10 -13.25
N ALA A 140 -33.43 -37.19 -14.17
CA ALA A 140 -34.10 -37.07 -15.46
C ALA A 140 -33.79 -38.25 -16.41
N GLY A 141 -32.57 -38.82 -16.34
CA GLY A 141 -32.19 -40.00 -17.12
C GLY A 141 -32.79 -41.33 -16.62
N ASN A 142 -33.38 -41.36 -15.42
CA ASN A 142 -33.95 -42.55 -14.80
C ASN A 142 -35.48 -42.65 -14.96
N HIS A 143 -36.10 -41.77 -15.76
CA HIS A 143 -37.52 -41.89 -16.09
C HIS A 143 -37.66 -42.86 -17.28
N PRO A 144 -38.31 -44.04 -17.10
CA PRO A 144 -38.58 -44.92 -18.23
C PRO A 144 -39.51 -44.17 -19.19
N ARG A 145 -39.18 -44.20 -20.49
CA ARG A 145 -40.12 -43.80 -21.53
C ARG A 145 -41.27 -44.79 -21.45
N ALA A 146 -42.43 -44.33 -20.96
CA ALA A 146 -43.69 -45.05 -21.10
C ALA A 146 -44.06 -45.16 -22.58
#